data_AF-A0A1C2AWY3-F1
#
_entry.id   AF-A0A1C2AWY3-F1
#
_cell.length_a   1.000
_cell.length_b   1.000
_cell.length_c   1.000
_cell.angle_alpha   90.00
_cell.angle_beta   90.00
_cell.angle_gamma   90.00
#
_symmetry.space_group_name_H-M   'P 1'
#
loop_
_entity.id
_entity.type
_entity.pdbx_description
1 polymer ?
#
loop_
_entity_poly.entity_id
_entity_poly.type
_entity_poly.pdbx_seq_one_letter_code
_entity_poly.pdbx_strand_id
1 'polypeptide(L)'
;MTWFTIIIAGIITYFMRMTMVALVDRDLLGERVKAVLAYVPSAVFPAIIFPGIFINDYGTFIEMNDPKIFGAIVAILVGYFSRNVIATIISGLFSYWIIIFLL
;
A
#
# COMPACT_ATOMS: atom_id res chain seq x y z
N MET A 1 -28.90 -12.50 1.86
CA MET A 1 -28.56 -12.22 0.44
C MET A 1 -27.19 -11.57 0.24
N THR A 2 -26.62 -10.85 1.20
CA THR A 2 -25.27 -10.25 1.10
C THR A 2 -24.11 -11.26 1.26
N TRP A 3 -24.24 -12.22 2.18
CA TRP A 3 -23.20 -13.23 2.45
C TRP A 3 -22.87 -14.11 1.24
N PHE A 4 -23.88 -14.52 0.47
CA PHE A 4 -23.69 -15.34 -0.73
C PHE A 4 -22.94 -14.58 -1.82
N THR A 5 -23.24 -13.29 -2.00
CA THR A 5 -22.53 -12.42 -2.94
C THR A 5 -21.07 -12.21 -2.53
N ILE A 6 -20.78 -12.06 -1.24
CA ILE A 6 -19.40 -11.92 -0.74
C ILE A 6 -18.59 -13.18 -1.05
N ILE A 7 -19.17 -14.37 -0.82
CA ILE A 7 -18.51 -15.65 -1.11
C ILE A 7 -18.22 -15.77 -2.61
N ILE A 8 -19.21 -15.50 -3.47
CA ILE A 8 -19.03 -15.54 -4.93
C ILE A 8 -17.99 -14.53 -5.39
N ALA A 9 -18.04 -13.29 -4.92
CA ALA A 9 -17.09 -12.25 -5.27
C ALA A 9 -15.66 -12.63 -4.82
N GLY A 10 -15.52 -13.22 -3.63
CA GLY A 10 -14.24 -13.73 -3.12
C GLY A 10 -13.66 -14.82 -4.02
N ILE A 11 -14.49 -15.80 -4.40
CA ILE A 11 -14.09 -16.88 -5.32
C ILE A 11 -13.65 -16.31 -6.67
N ILE A 12 -14.45 -15.44 -7.29
CA ILE A 12 -14.14 -14.85 -8.60
C ILE A 12 -12.83 -14.05 -8.54
N THR A 13 -12.65 -13.23 -7.50
CA THR A 13 -11.44 -12.40 -7.33
C THR A 13 -10.21 -13.27 -7.12
N TYR A 14 -10.33 -14.35 -6.33
CA TYR A 14 -9.27 -15.32 -6.11
C TYR A 14 -8.87 -15.99 -7.42
N PHE A 15 -9.83 -16.50 -8.19
CA PHE A 15 -9.56 -17.12 -9.48
C PHE A 15 -8.90 -16.16 -10.46
N MET A 16 -9.38 -14.92 -10.60
CA MET A 16 -8.72 -13.94 -11.48
C MET A 16 -7.26 -13.69 -11.10
N ARG A 17 -6.96 -13.49 -9.81
CA ARG A 17 -5.57 -13.29 -9.35
C ARG A 17 -4.72 -14.55 -9.52
N MET A 18 -5.25 -15.71 -9.14
CA MET A 18 -4.52 -16.97 -9.20
C MET A 18 -4.25 -17.38 -10.65
N THR A 19 -5.16 -17.11 -11.58
CA THR A 19 -4.99 -17.45 -13.01
C THR A 19 -3.78 -16.72 -13.59
N MET A 20 -3.62 -15.43 -13.29
CA MET A 20 -2.43 -14.65 -13.69
C MET A 20 -1.13 -15.21 -13.09
N VAL A 21 -1.14 -15.60 -11.81
CA VAL A 21 0.06 -16.12 -11.14
C VAL A 21 0.38 -17.57 -11.54
N ALA A 22 -0.64 -18.38 -11.80
CA ALA A 22 -0.50 -19.81 -12.12
C ALA A 22 -0.24 -20.08 -13.61
N LEU A 23 -0.73 -19.24 -14.53
CA LEU A 23 -0.33 -19.32 -15.95
C LEU A 23 1.08 -18.78 -16.20
N VAL A 24 1.57 -17.90 -15.33
CA VAL A 24 2.94 -17.38 -15.40
C VAL A 24 3.87 -18.38 -14.71
N ASP A 25 4.22 -19.44 -15.45
CA ASP A 25 5.21 -20.41 -14.99
C ASP A 25 6.57 -19.74 -14.80
N ARG A 26 7.15 -19.92 -13.61
CA ARG A 26 8.48 -19.37 -13.30
C ARG A 26 9.54 -19.88 -14.25
N ASP A 27 9.38 -21.05 -14.86
CA ASP A 27 10.37 -21.61 -15.79
C ASP A 27 10.25 -21.10 -17.23
N LEU A 28 9.10 -20.52 -17.61
CA LEU A 28 8.91 -19.85 -18.90
C LEU A 28 9.46 -18.41 -18.92
N LEU A 29 9.68 -17.82 -17.74
CA LEU A 29 10.21 -16.47 -17.59
C LEU A 29 11.74 -16.47 -17.65
N GLY A 30 12.31 -15.82 -18.68
CA GLY A 30 13.75 -15.58 -18.75
C GLY A 30 14.27 -14.78 -17.55
N GLU A 31 15.55 -14.95 -17.21
CA GLU A 31 16.21 -14.31 -16.04
C GLU A 31 16.00 -12.79 -15.99
N ARG A 32 16.00 -12.13 -17.15
CA ARG A 32 15.74 -10.69 -17.27
C ARG A 32 14.35 -10.29 -16.77
N VAL A 33 13.32 -11.08 -17.08
CA VAL A 33 11.93 -10.78 -16.69
C VAL A 33 11.75 -11.03 -15.20
N LYS A 34 12.34 -12.10 -14.65
CA LYS A 34 12.38 -12.36 -13.21
C LYS A 34 13.02 -11.22 -12.43
N ALA A 35 14.15 -10.70 -12.93
CA ALA A 35 14.83 -9.56 -12.31
C ALA A 35 13.94 -8.31 -12.28
N VAL A 36 13.24 -7.99 -13.37
CA VAL A 36 12.31 -6.84 -13.42
C VAL A 36 11.11 -7.05 -12.48
N LEU A 37 10.53 -8.26 -12.45
CA LEU A 37 9.42 -8.60 -11.56
C LEU A 37 9.78 -8.45 -10.07
N ALA A 38 11.04 -8.70 -9.69
CA ALA A 38 11.50 -8.49 -8.32
C ALA A 38 11.47 -7.02 -7.87
N TYR A 39 11.53 -6.06 -8.79
CA TYR A 39 11.42 -4.63 -8.50
C TYR A 39 9.98 -4.13 -8.41
N VAL A 40 8.99 -4.93 -8.83
CA VAL A 40 7.57 -4.53 -8.82
C VAL A 40 7.11 -4.12 -7.42
N PRO A 41 7.35 -4.88 -6.33
CA PRO A 41 6.92 -4.44 -4.99
C PRO A 41 7.54 -3.10 -4.60
N SER A 42 8.83 -2.90 -4.89
CA SER A 42 9.54 -1.66 -4.57
C SER A 42 9.00 -0.46 -5.35
N ALA A 43 8.46 -0.65 -6.55
CA ALA A 43 7.84 0.41 -7.35
C ALA A 43 6.36 0.63 -6.98
N VAL A 44 5.64 -0.44 -6.69
CA VAL A 44 4.20 -0.43 -6.42
C VAL A 44 3.88 0.19 -5.07
N PHE A 45 4.65 -0.08 -4.02
CA PHE A 45 4.37 0.48 -2.69
C PHE A 45 4.39 2.03 -2.69
N PRO A 46 5.45 2.72 -3.18
CA PRO A 46 5.44 4.18 -3.29
C PRO A 46 4.31 4.70 -4.18
N ALA A 47 4.01 4.00 -5.28
CA ALA A 47 2.95 4.38 -6.23
C ALA A 47 1.54 4.30 -5.62
N ILE A 48 1.31 3.40 -4.66
CA ILE A 48 0.03 3.31 -3.93
C ILE A 48 0.00 4.27 -2.74
N ILE A 49 1.12 4.41 -2.03
CA ILE A 49 1.21 5.22 -0.81
C ILE A 49 1.10 6.71 -1.13
N PHE A 50 1.75 7.18 -2.21
CA PHE A 50 1.74 8.59 -2.60
C PHE A 50 0.32 9.16 -2.80
N PRO A 51 -0.54 8.61 -3.68
CA PRO A 51 -1.90 9.12 -3.83
C PRO A 51 -2.72 8.95 -2.55
N GLY A 52 -2.52 7.89 -1.77
CA GLY A 52 -3.20 7.71 -0.48
C GLY A 52 -2.91 8.79 0.55
N ILE A 53 -1.76 9.49 0.42
CA ILE A 53 -1.36 10.58 1.32
C ILE A 53 -1.62 11.96 0.74
N PHE A 54 -1.52 12.14 -0.59
CA PHE A 54 -1.52 13.46 -1.24
C PHE A 54 -2.79 13.77 -2.04
N ILE A 55 -3.68 12.80 -2.27
CA ILE A 55 -4.92 12.97 -3.03
C ILE A 55 -6.12 12.72 -2.10
N ASN A 56 -7.10 13.63 -2.13
CA ASN A 56 -8.35 13.48 -1.39
C ASN A 56 -9.35 12.60 -2.17
N ASP A 57 -10.46 12.20 -1.55
CA ASP A 57 -11.49 11.34 -2.17
C ASP A 57 -12.11 11.95 -3.46
N TYR A 58 -11.97 13.27 -3.65
CA TYR A 58 -12.42 14.02 -4.82
C TYR A 58 -11.37 14.14 -5.95
N GLY A 59 -10.20 13.51 -5.81
CA GLY A 59 -9.13 13.55 -6.81
C GLY A 59 -8.35 14.86 -6.86
N THR A 60 -8.55 15.76 -5.89
CA THR A 60 -7.79 17.00 -5.74
C THR A 60 -6.60 16.80 -4.80
N PHE A 61 -5.56 17.62 -5.01
CA PHE A 61 -4.46 17.70 -4.05
C PHE A 61 -4.99 18.20 -2.71
N ILE A 62 -4.56 17.55 -1.65
CA ILE A 62 -4.97 17.90 -0.29
C ILE A 62 -4.21 19.15 0.14
N GLU A 63 -4.82 19.96 1.01
CA GLU A 63 -4.14 21.09 1.63
C GLU A 63 -2.90 20.62 2.40
N MET A 64 -1.83 21.41 2.36
CA MET A 64 -0.53 21.08 2.97
C MET A 64 -0.61 20.81 4.49
N ASN A 65 -1.73 21.18 5.12
CA ASN A 65 -1.99 21.00 6.54
C ASN A 65 -2.73 19.70 6.89
N ASP A 66 -2.94 18.78 5.93
CA ASP A 66 -3.64 17.54 6.22
C ASP A 66 -2.82 16.65 7.18
N PRO A 67 -3.44 16.13 8.26
CA PRO A 67 -2.79 15.22 9.21
C PRO A 67 -2.09 14.01 8.56
N LYS A 68 -2.55 13.55 7.40
CA LYS A 68 -1.97 12.42 6.64
C LYS A 68 -0.52 12.68 6.23
N ILE A 69 -0.19 13.90 5.80
CA ILE A 69 1.15 14.26 5.32
C ILE A 69 2.16 14.18 6.48
N PHE A 70 1.81 14.74 7.63
CA PHE A 70 2.65 14.70 8.82
C PHE A 70 2.85 13.27 9.35
N GLY A 71 1.78 12.47 9.39
CA GLY A 71 1.87 11.05 9.77
C GLY A 71 2.84 10.26 8.87
N ALA A 72 2.81 10.53 7.56
CA ALA A 72 3.73 9.91 6.60
C ALA A 72 5.19 10.33 6.81
N ILE A 73 5.45 11.61 7.08
CA ILE A 73 6.81 12.11 7.36
C ILE A 73 7.40 11.42 8.60
N VAL A 74 6.61 11.33 9.68
CA VAL A 74 7.05 10.65 10.91
C VAL A 74 7.29 9.16 10.66
N ALA A 75 6.42 8.49 9.89
CA ALA A 75 6.64 7.10 9.51
C ALA A 75 7.96 6.92 8.73
N ILE A 76 8.26 7.80 7.77
CA ILE A 76 9.52 7.73 7.00
C ILE A 76 10.73 7.92 7.91
N LEU A 77 10.69 8.91 8.81
CA LEU A 77 11.79 9.19 9.75
C LEU A 77 12.04 8.01 10.70
N VAL A 78 10.99 7.48 11.32
CA VAL A 78 11.11 6.35 12.25
C VAL A 78 11.51 5.08 11.52
N GLY A 79 10.98 4.83 10.32
CA GLY A 79 11.36 3.68 9.51
C GLY A 79 12.83 3.71 9.09
N TYR A 80 13.34 4.89 8.75
CA TYR A 80 14.76 5.05 8.42
C TYR A 80 15.67 4.75 9.62
N PHE A 81 15.30 5.22 10.82
CA PHE A 81 16.14 5.07 12.01
C PHE A 81 16.00 3.69 12.68
N SER A 82 14.76 3.23 12.89
CA SER A 82 14.45 2.02 13.66
C SER A 82 14.74 0.72 12.88
N ARG A 83 14.74 0.79 11.53
CA ARG A 83 14.80 -0.39 10.63
C ARG A 83 13.77 -1.48 10.99
N ASN A 84 12.73 -1.14 11.75
CA ASN A 84 11.70 -2.05 12.23
C ASN A 84 10.33 -1.58 11.75
N VAL A 85 9.66 -2.44 10.98
CA VAL A 85 8.34 -2.17 10.39
C VAL A 85 7.29 -1.88 11.45
N ILE A 86 7.32 -2.58 12.59
CA ILE A 86 6.33 -2.42 13.66
C ILE A 86 6.44 -1.03 14.29
N ALA A 87 7.67 -0.58 14.56
CA ALA A 87 7.91 0.75 15.11
C ALA A 87 7.42 1.85 14.16
N THR A 88 7.65 1.70 12.85
CA THR A 88 7.18 2.62 11.81
C THR A 88 5.66 2.73 11.77
N ILE A 89 4.96 1.60 11.83
CA ILE A 89 3.50 1.57 11.79
C ILE A 89 2.95 2.27 13.04
N ILE A 90 3.45 1.90 14.23
CA ILE A 90 2.99 2.48 15.50
C ILE A 90 3.25 3.98 15.53
N SER A 91 4.45 4.44 15.14
CA SER A 91 4.79 5.87 15.17
C SER A 91 3.98 6.69 14.18
N GLY A 92 3.78 6.17 12.95
CA GLY A 92 2.98 6.85 11.93
C GLY A 92 1.51 6.98 12.36
N LEU A 93 0.95 5.90 12.89
CA LEU A 93 -0.43 5.88 13.37
C LEU A 93 -0.62 6.79 14.60
N PHE A 94 0.31 6.75 15.54
CA PHE A 94 0.30 7.60 16.73
C PHE A 94 0.43 9.08 16.37
N SER A 95 1.34 9.43 15.45
CA SER A 95 1.48 10.79 14.93
C SER A 95 0.21 11.27 14.24
N TYR A 96 -0.38 10.43 13.38
CA TYR A 96 -1.63 10.77 12.70
C TYR A 96 -2.76 11.05 13.72
N TRP A 97 -2.86 10.21 14.74
CA TRP A 97 -3.91 10.32 15.74
C TRP A 97 -3.76 11.56 16.62
N ILE A 98 -2.53 11.87 17.04
CA ILE A 98 -2.24 13.11 17.79
C ILE A 98 -2.65 14.33 16.97
N ILE A 99 -2.32 14.37 15.69
CA ILE A 99 -2.55 15.56 14.85
C ILE A 99 -4.04 15.75 14.59
N ILE A 100 -4.83 14.69 14.40
CA ILE A 100 -6.29 14.80 14.33
C ILE A 100 -6.90 15.31 15.64
N PHE A 101 -6.37 14.91 16.79
CA PHE A 101 -6.92 15.35 18.08
C PHE A 101 -6.50 16.78 18.45
N LEU A 102 -5.40 17.27 17.88
CA LEU A 102 -4.85 18.59 18.16
C LEU A 102 -5.36 19.68 17.19
N LEU A 103 -5.83 19.30 15.99
CA LEU A 103 -6.28 20.18 14.91
C LEU A 103 -7.79 20.05 14.66
#